data_AF-A0A0D0E064-F1
#
_entry.id   AF-A0A0D0E064-F1
#
_cell.length_a   1.000
_cell.length_b   1.000
_cell.length_c   1.000
_cell.angle_alpha   90.00
_cell.angle_beta   90.00
_cell.angle_gamma   90.00
#
_symmetry.space_group_name_H-M   'P 1'
#
loop_
_entity.id
_entity.type
_entity.pdbx_description
1 polymer ?
#
loop_
_entity_poly.entity_id
_entity_poly.type
_entity_poly.pdbx_seq_one_letter_code
_entity_poly.pdbx_strand_id
1 'polypeptide(L)' 'GVKLGDFGPELNARGFVHISQLLCDYMSTQALQDMLRIEMGTAILILQYVDADLQAIHSGTSVI' A
#
# COMPACT_ATOMS: atom_id res chain seq x y z
N GLY A 1 -3.19 16.24 3.87
CA GLY A 1 -2.37 15.12 3.37
C GLY A 1 -2.88 13.86 4.03
N VAL A 2 -3.21 12.84 3.24
CA VAL A 2 -3.72 11.56 3.75
C VAL A 2 -2.55 10.77 4.33
N LYS A 3 -2.70 10.21 5.54
CA LYS A 3 -1.67 9.37 6.15
C LYS A 3 -1.96 7.92 5.84
N LEU A 4 -0.94 7.13 5.55
CA LEU A 4 -1.06 5.71 5.22
C LEU A 4 -1.82 4.91 6.31
N GLY A 5 -1.60 5.27 7.58
CA GLY A 5 -2.29 4.67 8.73
C GLY A 5 -3.80 4.87 8.71
N ASP A 6 -4.32 5.86 7.98
CA ASP A 6 -5.75 6.10 7.83
C ASP A 6 -6.44 4.95 7.08
N PHE A 7 -5.70 4.20 6.25
CA PHE A 7 -6.19 3.04 5.50
C PHE A 7 -5.95 1.70 6.20
N GLY A 8 -5.20 1.67 7.30
CA GLY A 8 -4.86 0.44 8.02
C GLY A 8 -6.10 -0.41 8.40
N PRO A 9 -7.15 0.18 9.00
CA PRO A 9 -8.38 -0.56 9.34
C PRO A 9 -9.11 -1.14 8.12
N GLU A 10 -9.21 -0.37 7.03
CA GLU A 10 -9.89 -0.79 5.79
C GLU A 10 -9.11 -1.92 5.09
N LEU A 11 -7.79 -1.83 5.06
CA LEU A 11 -6.92 -2.87 4.52
C LEU A 11 -7.01 -4.15 5.36
N ASN A 12 -6.98 -4.04 6.69
CA ASN A 12 -7.12 -5.18 7.59
C ASN A 12 -8.48 -5.87 7.45
N ALA A 13 -9.57 -5.11 7.34
CA ALA A 13 -10.92 -5.64 7.11
C ALA A 13 -11.04 -6.45 5.80
N ARG A 14 -10.19 -6.15 4.82
CA ARG A 14 -10.11 -6.84 3.52
C ARG A 14 -9.10 -7.99 3.51
N GLY A 15 -8.49 -8.31 4.65
CA GLY A 15 -7.56 -9.42 4.81
C GLY A 15 -6.10 -9.09 4.50
N PHE A 16 -5.76 -7.82 4.29
CA PHE A 16 -4.38 -7.39 4.15
C PHE A 16 -3.72 -7.31 5.53
N VAL A 17 -2.70 -8.12 5.75
CA VAL A 17 -1.89 -8.16 6.97
C VAL A 17 -0.67 -7.25 6.85
N HIS A 18 -0.13 -7.11 5.64
CA HIS A 18 1.05 -6.30 5.38
C HIS A 18 0.89 -5.49 4.08
N ILE A 19 1.42 -4.27 4.06
CA ILE A 19 1.26 -3.38 2.91
C ILE A 19 1.97 -3.92 1.66
N SER A 20 3.03 -4.72 1.84
CA SER A 20 3.71 -5.48 0.79
C SER A 20 2.77 -6.38 -0.04
N GLN A 21 1.61 -6.76 0.50
CA GLN A 21 0.60 -7.55 -0.22
C GLN A 21 -0.18 -6.73 -1.26
N LEU A 22 -0.03 -5.40 -1.30
CA LEU A 22 -0.61 -4.53 -2.33
C LEU A 22 0.27 -4.42 -3.59
N LEU A 23 1.35 -5.22 -3.70
CA LEU A 23 2.25 -5.22 -4.85
C LEU A 23 1.50 -5.24 -6.18
N CYS A 24 2.00 -4.44 -7.13
CA CYS A 24 1.47 -4.34 -8.50
C CYS A 24 1.31 -5.71 -9.20
N ASP A 25 2.10 -6.71 -8.81
CA ASP A 25 2.02 -8.07 -9.33
C ASP A 25 0.66 -8.73 -9.08
N TYR A 26 -0.08 -8.27 -8.06
CA TYR A 26 -1.40 -8.80 -7.69
C TYR A 26 -2.53 -7.77 -7.81
N MET A 27 -2.23 -6.47 -7.89
CA MET A 27 -3.22 -5.39 -7.89
C MET A 27 -2.80 -4.20 -8.76
N SER A 28 -3.60 -3.80 -9.74
CA SER A 28 -3.33 -2.59 -10.52
C SER A 28 -3.64 -1.31 -9.73
N THR A 29 -3.01 -0.19 -10.08
CA THR A 29 -3.30 1.12 -9.46
C THR A 29 -4.77 1.50 -9.57
N GLN A 30 -5.43 1.18 -10.69
CA GLN A 30 -6.87 1.42 -10.86
C GLN A 30 -7.70 0.54 -9.92
N ALA A 31 -7.35 -0.74 -9.77
CA ALA A 31 -8.03 -1.63 -8.84
C ALA A 31 -7.88 -1.15 -7.39
N LEU A 32 -6.69 -0.67 -6.99
CA LEU A 32 -6.46 -0.06 -5.69
C LEU A 32 -7.29 1.21 -5.50
N GLN A 33 -7.35 2.05 -6.53
CA GLN A 33 -8.15 3.27 -6.54
C GLN A 33 -9.63 2.96 -6.30
N ASP A 34 -10.18 2.02 -7.07
CA ASP A 34 -11.58 1.64 -7.00
C ASP A 34 -11.91 0.95 -5.67
N MET A 35 -10.99 0.12 -5.17
CA MET A 35 -11.12 -0.60 -3.90
C MET A 35 -11.22 0.36 -2.71
N LEU A 36 -10.33 1.35 -2.66
CA LEU A 36 -10.24 2.30 -1.54
C LEU A 36 -11.04 3.59 -1.78
N ARG A 37 -11.60 3.77 -2.99
CA ARG A 37 -12.35 4.97 -3.43
C ARG A 37 -11.54 6.26 -3.23
N ILE A 38 -10.27 6.21 -3.62
CA ILE A 38 -9.30 7.30 -3.45
C ILE A 38 -8.97 7.98 -4.78
N GLU A 39 -8.24 9.09 -4.72
CA GLU A 39 -7.69 9.71 -5.92
C GLU A 39 -6.49 8.90 -6.46
N MET A 40 -6.30 8.92 -7.78
CA MET A 40 -5.19 8.24 -8.44
C MET A 40 -3.83 8.64 -7.84
N GLY A 41 -3.65 9.92 -7.49
CA GLY A 41 -2.42 10.38 -6.85
C GLY A 41 -2.16 9.73 -5.49
N THR A 42 -3.21 9.50 -4.70
CA THR A 42 -3.11 8.78 -3.41
C THR A 42 -2.79 7.30 -3.62
N ALA A 43 -3.40 6.66 -4.63
CA ALA A 43 -3.11 5.27 -4.97
C ALA A 43 -1.64 5.08 -5.40
N ILE A 44 -1.11 5.99 -6.21
CA ILE A 44 0.31 5.99 -6.61
C ILE A 44 1.23 6.12 -5.39
N LEU A 45 0.93 7.04 -4.47
CA LEU A 45 1.73 7.22 -3.25
C LEU A 45 1.75 5.97 -2.37
N ILE A 46 0.62 5.27 -2.24
CA ILE A 46 0.56 4.00 -1.51
C ILE A 46 1.48 2.96 -2.17
N LEU A 47 1.39 2.78 -3.49
CA LEU A 47 2.21 1.81 -4.21
C LEU A 47 3.72 2.14 -4.15
N GLN A 48 4.09 3.43 -4.21
CA GLN A 48 5.48 3.86 -4.02
C GLN A 48 5.99 3.52 -2.61
N TYR A 49 5.14 3.66 -1.60
CA TYR A 49 5.49 3.31 -0.23
C TYR A 49 5.67 1.80 -0.06
N VAL A 50 4.79 1.01 -0.69
CA VAL A 50 4.88 -0.46 -0.73
C VAL A 50 6.22 -0.91 -1.30
N ASP A 51 6.63 -0.32 -2.43
CA ASP A 51 7.90 -0.64 -3.08
C ASP A 51 9.10 -0.26 -2.20
N ALA A 52 9.07 0.92 -1.57
CA ALA A 52 10.12 1.36 -0.65
C ALA A 52 10.24 0.44 0.59
N ASP A 53 9.12 0.02 1.17
CA ASP A 53 9.07 -0.87 2.34
C ASP A 53 9.62 -2.27 1.99
N LEU A 54 9.29 -2.78 0.80
CA LEU A 54 9.84 -4.03 0.28
C LEU A 54 11.35 -3.96 0.05
N GLN A 55 11.84 -2.87 -0.54
CA GLN A 55 13.29 -2.67 -0.73
C GLN A 55 14.02 -2.62 0.61
N ALA A 56 13.41 -2.01 1.63
CA ALA A 56 13.96 -1.99 2.97
C ALA A 56 13.98 -3.39 3.61
N ILE A 57 12.89 -4.15 3.52
CA ILE A 57 12.83 -5.55 3.97
C ILE A 57 13.91 -6.40 3.26
N HIS A 58 14.02 -6.30 1.93
CA HIS A 58 15.00 -7.04 1.14
C HIS A 58 16.45 -6.64 1.45
N SER A 59 16.68 -5.39 1.85
CA SER A 59 18.01 -4.90 2.27
C SER A 59 18.33 -5.22 3.74
N GLY A 60 17.43 -5.89 4.48
CA GLY A 60 17.60 -6.18 5.90
C GLY A 60 17.44 -4.95 6.80
N THR A 61 16.90 -3.86 6.26
CA THR A 61 16.66 -2.61 6.98
C THR A 61 15.20 -2.58 7.42
N SER A 62 14.92 -2.71 8.71
CA SER A 62 13.55 -2.56 9.22
C SER A 62 13.18 -1.07 9.14
N VAL A 63 12.18 -0.72 8.33
CA VAL A 63 11.57 0.61 8.39
C VAL A 63 10.63 0.62 9.58
N ILE A 64 10.91 1.50 10.54
CA ILE A 64 10.12 1.73 11.75
C ILE A 64 9.36 3.04 11.58
#